data_AF-A0A0F9BXB3-F1
#
_entry.id   AF-A0A0F9BXB3-F1
#
_cell.length_a   1.000
_cell.length_b   1.000
_cell.length_c   1.000
_cell.angle_alpha   90.00
_cell.angle_beta   90.00
_cell.angle_gamma   90.00
#
_symmetry.space_group_name_H-M   'P 1'
#
loop_
_entity.id
_entity.type
_entity.pdbx_description
1 polymer ?
#
loop_
_entity_poly.entity_id
_entity_poly.type
_entity_poly.pdbx_seq_one_letter_code
_entity_poly.pdbx_strand_id
1 'polypeptide(L)'
;MALIVGDLLQSLQMEAGDNPPNPMLALDWLQQRYESVLTRAPWPFLIKEATFQTIAEITTGTVTVTNGSTTVTETTSNANGWSSSVANRYFRRDGDSEFYKINTFGDANPDTLTLNRVYEGATGTVIGYTIFQRFYSLASDVREVMSIARVETPGFLTEVSQEELATVLPNRASLGNPSFWSYAGRDSSNNQQI
;
A
#
# COMPACT_ATOMS: atom_id res chain seq x y z
N MET A 1 24.93 -4.87 -28.53
CA MET A 1 24.49 -5.47 -29.81
C MET A 1 23.27 -4.71 -30.25
N ALA A 2 23.39 -3.87 -31.29
CA ALA A 2 22.27 -3.08 -31.79
C ALA A 2 21.46 -3.96 -32.75
N LEU A 3 20.22 -4.31 -32.40
CA LEU A 3 19.30 -4.92 -33.35
C LEU A 3 19.04 -3.89 -34.46
N ILE A 4 19.22 -4.31 -35.71
CA ILE A 4 18.93 -3.49 -36.88
C ILE A 4 17.44 -3.66 -37.22
N VAL A 5 16.79 -2.66 -37.83
CA VAL A 5 15.37 -2.72 -38.21
C VAL A 5 15.04 -3.97 -39.07
N GLY A 6 16.03 -4.52 -39.78
CA GLY A 6 15.92 -5.79 -40.52
C GLY A 6 15.67 -7.01 -39.63
N ASP A 7 16.40 -7.13 -38.51
CA ASP A 7 16.23 -8.25 -37.55
C ASP A 7 14.83 -8.25 -36.92
N LEU A 8 14.26 -7.04 -36.83
CA LEU A 8 12.97 -6.70 -36.23
C LEU A 8 11.80 -7.13 -37.11
N LEU A 9 11.92 -6.89 -38.42
CA LEU A 9 10.97 -7.39 -39.42
C LEU A 9 11.04 -8.92 -39.53
N GLN A 10 12.24 -9.49 -39.42
CA GLN A 10 12.46 -10.93 -39.50
C GLN A 10 11.84 -11.67 -38.31
N SER A 11 11.96 -11.14 -37.08
CA SER A 11 11.30 -11.75 -35.91
C SER A 11 9.78 -11.67 -35.98
N LEU A 12 9.23 -10.54 -36.44
CA LEU A 12 7.78 -10.37 -36.66
C LEU A 12 7.24 -11.33 -37.72
N GLN A 13 8.00 -11.55 -38.80
CA GLN A 13 7.66 -12.50 -39.86
C GLN A 13 7.75 -13.96 -39.38
N MET A 14 8.75 -14.30 -38.55
CA MET A 14 8.89 -15.65 -37.98
C MET A 14 7.77 -16.00 -36.99
N GLU A 15 7.27 -15.01 -36.24
CA GLU A 15 6.21 -15.22 -35.23
C GLU A 15 4.79 -15.15 -35.83
N ALA A 16 4.60 -14.39 -36.91
CA ALA A 16 3.31 -14.30 -37.61
C ALA A 16 3.02 -15.47 -38.57
N GLY A 17 4.05 -16.14 -39.10
CA GLY A 17 3.88 -17.17 -40.14
C GLY A 17 3.16 -16.63 -41.39
N ASP A 18 2.39 -17.48 -42.08
CA ASP A 18 1.58 -17.14 -43.28
C ASP A 18 0.28 -16.36 -42.96
N ASN A 19 0.03 -16.04 -41.68
CA ASN A 19 -1.15 -15.31 -41.26
C ASN A 19 -0.97 -13.80 -41.50
N PRO A 20 -2.06 -13.06 -41.83
CA PRO A 20 -1.98 -11.62 -41.99
C PRO A 20 -1.43 -10.99 -40.70
N PRO A 21 -0.58 -9.95 -40.81
CA PRO A 21 0.09 -9.34 -39.66
C PRO A 21 -0.93 -8.95 -38.61
N ASN A 22 -0.90 -9.63 -37.45
CA ASN A 22 -1.81 -9.35 -36.35
C ASN A 22 -1.38 -8.03 -35.70
N PRO A 23 -2.17 -6.94 -35.85
CA PRO A 23 -1.80 -5.63 -35.32
C PRO A 23 -1.65 -5.66 -33.79
N MET A 24 -2.31 -6.60 -33.11
CA MET A 24 -2.21 -6.75 -31.66
C MET A 24 -0.83 -7.27 -31.23
N LEU A 25 -0.26 -8.20 -32.00
CA LEU A 25 1.07 -8.75 -31.72
C LEU A 25 2.18 -7.72 -31.98
N ALA A 26 2.01 -6.92 -33.04
CA ALA A 26 2.92 -5.81 -33.32
C ALA A 26 2.89 -4.74 -32.22
N LEU A 27 1.71 -4.42 -31.70
CA LEU A 27 1.53 -3.49 -30.58
C LEU A 27 2.16 -4.02 -29.29
N ASP A 28 1.91 -5.29 -28.95
CA ASP A 28 2.50 -5.92 -27.75
C ASP A 28 4.03 -5.93 -27.81
N TRP A 29 4.60 -6.32 -28.95
CA TRP A 29 6.05 -6.31 -29.15
C TRP A 29 6.64 -4.90 -29.05
N LEU A 30 6.00 -3.89 -29.63
CA LEU A 30 6.42 -2.50 -29.54
C LEU A 30 6.38 -2.01 -28.09
N GLN A 31 5.32 -2.35 -27.36
CA GLN A 31 5.17 -2.01 -25.96
C GLN A 31 6.28 -2.65 -25.11
N GLN A 32 6.59 -3.93 -25.31
CA GLN A 32 7.69 -4.60 -24.62
C GLN A 32 9.05 -3.95 -24.90
N ARG A 33 9.32 -3.54 -26.15
CA ARG A 33 10.57 -2.84 -26.48
C ARG A 33 10.64 -1.46 -25.87
N TYR A 34 9.55 -0.72 -25.92
CA TYR A 34 9.44 0.58 -25.29
C TYR A 34 9.70 0.47 -23.79
N GLU A 35 9.08 -0.49 -23.11
CA GLU A 35 9.34 -0.78 -21.70
C GLU A 35 10.80 -1.14 -21.43
N SER A 36 11.41 -2.00 -22.27
CA SER A 36 12.82 -2.38 -22.15
C SER A 36 13.78 -1.20 -22.29
N VAL A 37 13.50 -0.24 -23.17
CA VAL A 37 14.32 0.98 -23.30
C VAL A 37 14.15 1.86 -22.06
N LEU A 38 12.92 2.01 -21.58
CA LEU A 38 12.64 2.84 -20.41
C LEU A 38 13.23 2.27 -19.11
N THR A 39 13.34 0.94 -18.96
CA THR A 39 13.91 0.30 -17.75
C THR A 39 15.44 0.17 -17.78
N ARG A 40 16.09 0.43 -18.91
CA ARG A 40 17.53 0.21 -19.06
C ARG A 40 18.40 1.19 -18.26
N ALA A 41 17.87 2.36 -17.97
CA ALA A 41 18.56 3.38 -17.19
C ALA A 41 17.54 4.28 -16.49
N PRO A 42 17.90 4.89 -15.34
CA PRO A 42 17.12 5.97 -14.75
C PRO A 42 17.28 7.23 -15.63
N TRP A 43 16.40 7.38 -16.60
CA TRP A 43 16.43 8.52 -17.52
C TRP A 43 16.09 9.82 -16.79
N PRO A 44 16.94 10.86 -16.81
CA PRO A 44 16.73 12.08 -16.01
C PRO A 44 15.40 12.78 -16.25
N PHE A 45 14.84 12.69 -17.46
CA PHE A 45 13.55 13.30 -17.81
C PHE A 45 12.33 12.52 -17.29
N LEU A 46 12.52 11.29 -16.80
CA LEU A 46 11.48 10.49 -16.15
C LEU A 46 11.51 10.62 -14.62
N ILE A 47 12.59 11.19 -14.07
CA ILE A 47 12.73 11.38 -12.63
C ILE A 47 11.85 12.56 -12.23
N LYS A 48 10.97 12.32 -11.26
CA LYS A 48 10.12 13.33 -10.64
C LYS A 48 10.23 13.23 -9.13
N GLU A 49 10.11 14.37 -8.48
CA GLU A 49 9.96 14.45 -7.03
C GLU A 49 8.49 14.69 -6.71
N ALA A 50 7.99 13.98 -5.70
CA ALA A 50 6.65 14.14 -5.19
C ALA A 50 6.69 14.06 -3.67
N THR A 51 5.78 14.81 -3.04
CA THR A 51 5.56 14.74 -1.60
C THR A 51 4.14 14.26 -1.35
N PHE A 52 3.97 13.42 -0.35
CA PHE A 52 2.66 13.02 0.15
C PHE A 52 2.67 13.15 1.66
N GLN A 53 1.51 13.48 2.22
CA GLN A 53 1.34 13.63 3.66
C GLN A 53 0.87 12.30 4.24
N THR A 54 1.54 11.84 5.30
CA THR A 54 1.09 10.68 6.05
C THR A 54 -0.17 11.03 6.84
N ILE A 55 -1.13 10.13 6.85
CA ILE A 55 -2.33 10.24 7.66
C ILE A 55 -1.96 10.00 9.13
N ALA A 56 -2.29 10.97 9.99
CA ALA A 56 -2.07 10.87 11.43
C ALA A 56 -2.86 9.70 12.05
N GLU A 57 -2.25 9.07 13.05
CA GLU A 57 -2.91 8.01 13.82
C GLU A 57 -4.00 8.59 14.74
N ILE A 58 -5.01 7.76 15.03
CA ILE A 58 -6.08 8.08 15.97
C ILE A 58 -5.88 7.19 17.18
N THR A 59 -5.54 7.81 18.32
CA THR A 59 -5.31 7.14 19.62
C THR A 59 -6.25 7.64 20.73
N THR A 60 -7.05 8.67 20.43
CA THR A 60 -7.99 9.25 21.38
C THR A 60 -9.16 8.30 21.62
N GLY A 61 -9.61 8.21 22.88
CA GLY A 61 -10.83 7.47 23.23
C GLY A 61 -10.58 6.05 23.70
N THR A 62 -11.68 5.31 23.91
CA THR A 62 -11.62 3.91 24.28
C THR A 62 -12.69 3.10 23.56
N VAL A 63 -12.42 1.81 23.42
CA VAL A 63 -13.27 0.87 22.70
C VAL A 63 -13.62 -0.34 23.54
N THR A 64 -14.69 -1.01 23.13
CA THR A 64 -15.06 -2.35 23.55
C THR A 64 -14.74 -3.32 22.42
N VAL A 65 -13.95 -4.34 22.74
CA VAL A 65 -13.58 -5.43 21.84
C VAL A 65 -14.04 -6.75 22.46
N THR A 66 -14.58 -7.64 21.64
CA THR A 66 -15.04 -8.96 22.09
C THR A 66 -14.28 -10.04 21.31
N ASN A 67 -13.68 -10.98 22.03
CA ASN A 67 -13.03 -12.14 21.43
C ASN A 67 -14.02 -12.91 20.54
N GLY A 68 -13.62 -13.22 19.31
CA GLY A 68 -14.46 -13.89 18.33
C GLY A 68 -15.45 -12.98 17.60
N SER A 69 -15.47 -11.67 17.86
CA SER A 69 -16.31 -10.70 17.16
C SER A 69 -15.52 -9.93 16.11
N THR A 70 -16.15 -9.62 14.97
CA THR A 70 -15.60 -8.67 13.99
C THR A 70 -15.92 -7.21 14.33
N THR A 71 -16.77 -6.97 15.32
CA THR A 71 -17.26 -5.62 15.64
C THR A 71 -16.48 -5.05 16.82
N VAL A 72 -15.96 -3.84 16.60
CA VAL A 72 -15.39 -2.97 17.65
C VAL A 72 -16.34 -1.81 17.84
N THR A 73 -16.63 -1.46 19.08
CA THR A 73 -17.60 -0.42 19.43
C THR A 73 -16.92 0.64 20.29
N GLU A 74 -17.13 1.92 20.00
CA GLU A 74 -16.68 2.97 20.92
C GLU A 74 -17.38 2.85 22.27
N THR A 75 -16.69 3.19 23.35
CA THR A 75 -17.32 3.24 24.69
C THR A 75 -18.02 4.57 24.94
N THR A 76 -17.56 5.63 24.28
CA THR A 76 -18.09 6.99 24.37
C THR A 76 -18.49 7.46 22.99
N SER A 77 -19.76 7.73 22.80
CA SER A 77 -20.34 8.07 21.50
C SER A 77 -19.70 9.29 20.84
N ASN A 78 -19.16 9.10 19.64
CA ASN A 78 -18.83 10.13 18.66
C ASN A 78 -17.77 11.14 19.17
N ALA A 79 -16.97 10.73 20.15
CA ALA A 79 -16.05 11.61 20.87
C ALA A 79 -14.60 11.51 20.35
N ASN A 80 -14.28 10.51 19.52
CA ASN A 80 -12.90 10.11 19.29
C ASN A 80 -12.39 10.39 17.86
N GLY A 81 -13.15 11.11 17.06
CA GLY A 81 -12.75 11.50 15.71
C GLY A 81 -12.90 10.40 14.66
N TRP A 82 -13.69 9.35 14.95
CA TRP A 82 -14.07 8.39 13.92
C TRP A 82 -14.99 9.04 12.89
N SER A 83 -14.84 8.61 11.65
CA SER A 83 -15.65 9.03 10.51
C SER A 83 -15.49 7.98 9.41
N SER A 84 -16.22 8.11 8.31
CA SER A 84 -16.06 7.25 7.13
C SER A 84 -14.60 7.15 6.63
N SER A 85 -13.75 8.12 6.96
CA SER A 85 -12.33 8.14 6.61
C SER A 85 -11.48 7.04 7.30
N VAL A 86 -12.00 6.38 8.35
CA VAL A 86 -11.29 5.27 9.02
C VAL A 86 -11.48 3.93 8.31
N ALA A 87 -12.40 3.85 7.34
CA ALA A 87 -12.51 2.68 6.48
C ALA A 87 -11.20 2.45 5.71
N ASN A 88 -10.83 1.19 5.49
CA ASN A 88 -9.55 0.74 4.91
C ASN A 88 -8.28 1.06 5.73
N ARG A 89 -8.40 1.64 6.93
CA ARG A 89 -7.28 1.76 7.87
C ARG A 89 -7.11 0.49 8.70
N TYR A 90 -6.10 0.46 9.55
CA TYR A 90 -5.83 -0.66 10.45
C TYR A 90 -6.10 -0.26 11.90
N PHE A 91 -6.77 -1.15 12.61
CA PHE A 91 -7.05 -1.07 14.04
C PHE A 91 -6.10 -1.98 14.81
N ARG A 92 -5.56 -1.48 15.92
CA ARG A 92 -4.80 -2.26 16.90
C ARG A 92 -5.24 -1.85 18.30
N ARG A 93 -5.48 -2.82 19.18
CA ARG A 93 -5.68 -2.55 20.62
C ARG A 93 -4.33 -2.23 21.25
N ASP A 94 -4.29 -1.26 22.16
CA ASP A 94 -3.05 -0.95 22.86
C ASP A 94 -2.59 -2.16 23.69
N GLY A 95 -1.30 -2.50 23.58
CA GLY A 95 -0.71 -3.69 24.19
C GLY A 95 -0.81 -4.96 23.35
N ASP A 96 -1.62 -4.98 22.28
CA ASP A 96 -1.63 -6.09 21.32
C ASP A 96 -0.58 -5.89 20.24
N SER A 97 -0.01 -7.00 19.77
CA SER A 97 0.86 -7.02 18.59
C SER A 97 0.10 -7.08 17.27
N GLU A 98 -1.12 -7.61 17.31
CA GLU A 98 -1.91 -7.93 16.12
C GLU A 98 -2.72 -6.73 15.65
N PHE A 99 -2.85 -6.58 14.33
CA PHE A 99 -3.62 -5.51 13.71
C PHE A 99 -4.68 -6.09 12.75
N TYR A 100 -5.75 -5.32 12.59
CA TYR A 100 -6.95 -5.74 11.87
C TYR A 100 -7.32 -4.67 10.87
N LYS A 101 -7.61 -5.04 9.62
CA LYS A 101 -8.08 -4.07 8.63
C LYS A 101 -9.53 -3.72 8.93
N ILE A 102 -9.85 -2.43 8.93
CA ILE A 102 -11.21 -1.92 9.06
C ILE A 102 -11.87 -2.01 7.68
N ASN A 103 -12.91 -2.83 7.55
CA ASN A 103 -13.70 -2.94 6.32
C ASN A 103 -14.69 -1.79 6.20
N THR A 104 -15.44 -1.53 7.28
CA THR A 104 -16.48 -0.51 7.30
C THR A 104 -16.51 0.24 8.61
N PHE A 105 -16.86 1.52 8.51
CA PHE A 105 -17.25 2.37 9.63
C PHE A 105 -18.79 2.42 9.66
N GLY A 106 -19.37 2.16 10.83
CA GLY A 106 -20.79 2.30 11.10
C GLY A 106 -21.02 3.53 11.98
N ASP A 107 -21.61 4.56 11.38
CA ASP A 107 -22.10 5.76 12.06
C ASP A 107 -23.30 5.37 12.93
N ALA A 108 -23.03 5.14 14.20
CA ALA A 108 -23.98 4.65 15.19
C ALA A 108 -23.75 5.38 16.51
N ASN A 109 -24.61 5.13 17.50
CA ASN A 109 -24.44 5.73 18.81
C ASN A 109 -24.43 4.62 19.88
N PRO A 110 -23.25 4.14 20.32
CA PRO A 110 -21.89 4.55 19.92
C PRO A 110 -21.45 4.04 18.53
N ASP A 111 -20.45 4.69 17.93
CA ASP A 111 -19.87 4.33 16.62
C ASP A 111 -19.25 2.93 16.64
N THR A 112 -19.23 2.29 15.46
CA THR A 112 -18.73 0.92 15.30
C THR A 112 -17.77 0.77 14.13
N LEU A 113 -16.85 -0.19 14.24
CA LEU A 113 -15.99 -0.66 13.16
C LEU A 113 -16.28 -2.12 12.91
N THR A 114 -16.29 -2.51 11.63
CA THR A 114 -16.26 -3.91 11.23
C THR A 114 -14.87 -4.26 10.73
N LEU A 115 -14.22 -5.20 11.40
CA LEU A 115 -12.91 -5.72 11.06
C LEU A 115 -12.98 -6.75 9.93
N ASN A 116 -11.87 -6.96 9.23
CA ASN A 116 -11.75 -7.94 8.15
C ASN A 116 -11.75 -9.40 8.63
N ARG A 117 -11.44 -9.63 9.91
CA ARG A 117 -11.46 -10.93 10.58
C ARG A 117 -11.91 -10.74 12.03
N VAL A 118 -12.28 -11.84 12.67
CA VAL A 118 -12.66 -11.84 14.09
C VAL A 118 -11.48 -11.36 14.94
N TYR A 119 -11.77 -10.63 16.00
CA TYR A 119 -10.78 -10.20 16.97
C TYR A 119 -10.35 -11.40 17.84
N GLU A 120 -9.06 -11.72 17.82
CA GLU A 120 -8.49 -12.91 18.46
C GLU A 120 -7.93 -12.62 19.87
N GLY A 121 -7.80 -11.35 20.24
CA GLY A 121 -7.30 -10.93 21.55
C GLY A 121 -8.35 -11.07 22.66
N ALA A 122 -7.96 -10.73 23.90
CA ALA A 122 -8.84 -10.83 25.05
C ALA A 122 -10.00 -9.81 24.98
N THR A 123 -11.22 -10.26 25.29
CA THR A 123 -12.37 -9.36 25.47
C THR A 123 -12.05 -8.28 26.49
N GLY A 124 -12.41 -7.03 26.18
CA GLY A 124 -12.17 -5.90 27.05
C GLY A 124 -13.10 -4.74 26.74
N THR A 125 -13.45 -3.99 27.79
CA THR A 125 -14.23 -2.75 27.72
C THR A 125 -13.36 -1.59 28.18
N VAL A 126 -13.53 -0.40 27.59
CA VAL A 126 -12.77 0.80 27.97
C VAL A 126 -11.26 0.59 27.77
N ILE A 127 -10.89 0.04 26.61
CA ILE A 127 -9.49 -0.19 26.26
C ILE A 127 -8.99 0.88 25.28
N GLY A 128 -7.73 1.30 25.44
CA GLY A 128 -7.03 2.14 24.48
C GLY A 128 -6.78 1.41 23.16
N TYR A 129 -6.62 2.18 22.09
CA TYR A 129 -6.41 1.64 20.75
C TYR A 129 -5.64 2.63 19.89
N THR A 130 -5.14 2.13 18.77
CA THR A 130 -4.55 2.93 17.71
C THR A 130 -5.15 2.55 16.37
N ILE A 131 -5.65 3.54 15.62
CA ILE A 131 -6.01 3.40 14.19
C ILE A 131 -4.98 4.13 13.33
N PHE A 132 -4.39 3.43 12.36
CA PHE A 132 -3.33 3.98 11.52
C PHE A 132 -3.45 3.53 10.06
N GLN A 133 -2.84 4.31 9.15
CA GLN A 133 -2.72 3.94 7.74
C GLN A 133 -1.46 3.10 7.54
N ARG A 134 -1.61 1.92 6.94
CA ARG A 134 -0.46 1.04 6.66
C ARG A 134 0.09 1.21 5.25
N PHE A 135 -0.79 1.43 4.27
CA PHE A 135 -0.41 1.48 2.86
C PHE A 135 -0.72 2.84 2.27
N TYR A 136 0.21 3.41 1.50
CA TYR A 136 0.00 4.65 0.78
C TYR A 136 0.06 4.39 -0.72
N SER A 137 -1.02 4.75 -1.43
CA SER A 137 -1.05 4.68 -2.89
C SER A 137 -0.24 5.83 -3.47
N LEU A 138 0.64 5.51 -4.40
CA LEU A 138 1.42 6.45 -5.19
C LEU A 138 0.58 6.97 -6.37
N ALA A 139 1.08 8.01 -7.05
CA ALA A 139 0.43 8.50 -8.25
C ALA A 139 0.46 7.44 -9.37
N SER A 140 -0.56 7.47 -10.23
CA SER A 140 -0.73 6.48 -11.31
C SER A 140 0.39 6.42 -12.34
N ASP A 141 1.20 7.49 -12.44
CA ASP A 141 2.36 7.58 -13.33
C ASP A 141 3.67 7.11 -12.67
N VAL A 142 3.64 6.67 -11.41
CA VAL A 142 4.81 6.12 -10.73
C VAL A 142 5.05 4.67 -11.13
N ARG A 143 6.24 4.42 -11.67
CA ARG A 143 6.73 3.08 -12.02
C ARG A 143 7.63 2.48 -10.95
N GLU A 144 8.50 3.30 -10.39
CA GLU A 144 9.53 2.89 -9.45
C GLU A 144 9.86 4.08 -8.56
N VAL A 145 10.02 3.79 -7.28
CA VAL A 145 10.50 4.69 -6.24
C VAL A 145 12.00 4.49 -6.10
N MET A 146 12.77 5.53 -6.39
CA MET A 146 14.22 5.50 -6.24
C MET A 146 14.67 5.70 -4.80
N SER A 147 14.00 6.61 -4.08
CA SER A 147 14.31 6.91 -2.69
C SER A 147 13.14 7.62 -2.04
N ILE A 148 12.91 7.34 -0.76
CA ILE A 148 11.98 8.10 0.08
C ILE A 148 12.80 8.77 1.18
N ALA A 149 12.52 10.03 1.47
CA ALA A 149 13.11 10.76 2.58
C ALA A 149 12.02 11.41 3.42
N ARG A 150 12.30 11.57 4.72
CA ARG A 150 11.46 12.39 5.60
C ARG A 150 11.79 13.86 5.39
N VAL A 151 10.75 14.68 5.25
CA VAL A 151 10.91 16.14 5.09
C VAL A 151 11.32 16.80 6.41
N GLU A 152 10.79 16.33 7.54
CA GLU A 152 11.02 16.96 8.86
C GLU A 152 12.37 16.58 9.50
N THR A 153 12.82 15.34 9.31
CA THR A 153 14.11 14.86 9.81
C THR A 153 14.92 14.36 8.63
N PRO A 154 16.00 15.06 8.23
CA PRO A 154 16.81 14.65 7.09
C PRO A 154 17.29 13.20 7.26
N GLY A 155 16.83 12.32 6.39
CA GLY A 155 17.18 10.91 6.42
C GLY A 155 16.37 10.12 5.40
N PHE A 156 17.07 9.39 4.54
CA PHE A 156 16.44 8.44 3.63
C PHE A 156 15.90 7.26 4.42
N LEU A 157 14.73 6.77 4.03
CA LEU A 157 14.20 5.51 4.52
C LEU A 157 14.94 4.38 3.80
N THR A 158 15.23 3.31 4.52
CA THR A 158 15.84 2.11 3.94
C THR A 158 14.76 1.29 3.24
N GLU A 159 14.96 1.00 1.96
CA GLU A 159 14.11 0.03 1.25
C GLU A 159 14.41 -1.37 1.76
N VAL A 160 13.37 -2.12 2.10
CA VAL A 160 13.45 -3.53 2.50
C VAL A 160 12.38 -4.33 1.76
N SER A 161 12.58 -5.62 1.58
CA SER A 161 11.54 -6.49 1.01
C SER A 161 10.37 -6.68 1.98
N GLN A 162 9.16 -7.00 1.50
CA GLN A 162 8.03 -7.31 2.39
C GLN A 162 8.31 -8.52 3.29
N GLU A 163 9.12 -9.48 2.82
CA GLU A 163 9.52 -10.66 3.59
C GLU A 163 10.48 -10.29 4.72
N GLU A 164 11.49 -9.47 4.43
CA GLU A 164 12.41 -8.94 5.44
C GLU A 164 11.66 -8.06 6.43
N LEU A 165 10.77 -7.19 5.94
CA LEU A 165 9.87 -6.41 6.76
C LEU A 165 9.10 -7.37 7.68
N ALA A 166 8.43 -8.39 7.16
CA ALA A 166 7.68 -9.37 7.97
C ALA A 166 8.55 -10.14 8.98
N THR A 167 9.81 -10.40 8.65
CA THR A 167 10.75 -11.14 9.51
C THR A 167 11.34 -10.27 10.62
N VAL A 168 11.77 -9.05 10.29
CA VAL A 168 12.51 -8.17 11.20
C VAL A 168 11.58 -7.41 12.14
N LEU A 169 10.40 -6.97 11.69
CA LEU A 169 9.41 -6.33 12.56
C LEU A 169 7.98 -6.85 12.30
N PRO A 170 7.70 -8.15 12.53
CA PRO A 170 6.38 -8.74 12.28
C PRO A 170 5.23 -7.92 12.89
N ASN A 171 5.47 -7.36 14.08
CA ASN A 171 4.45 -6.68 14.88
C ASN A 171 4.42 -5.15 14.71
N ARG A 172 5.36 -4.56 13.95
CA ARG A 172 5.47 -3.09 13.71
C ARG A 172 5.12 -2.24 14.95
N ALA A 173 5.80 -2.51 16.06
CA ALA A 173 5.39 -1.99 17.37
C ALA A 173 5.47 -0.46 17.48
N SER A 174 6.47 0.16 16.83
CA SER A 174 6.63 1.61 16.77
C SER A 174 5.85 2.19 15.60
N LEU A 175 5.02 3.19 15.90
CA LEU A 175 4.28 4.01 14.93
C LEU A 175 4.83 5.46 14.96
N GLY A 176 4.51 6.24 13.93
CA GLY A 176 4.90 7.66 13.81
C GLY A 176 6.06 7.91 12.84
N ASN A 177 7.29 7.59 13.23
CA ASN A 177 8.49 7.93 12.43
C ASN A 177 8.99 6.75 11.58
N PRO A 178 8.72 6.72 10.26
CA PRO A 178 9.15 5.61 9.43
C PRO A 178 10.68 5.64 9.22
N SER A 179 11.31 4.47 9.34
CA SER A 179 12.73 4.25 9.01
C SER A 179 12.92 3.31 7.83
N PHE A 180 11.88 2.53 7.50
CA PHE A 180 11.88 1.53 6.44
C PHE A 180 10.67 1.75 5.53
N TRP A 181 10.81 1.39 4.25
CA TRP A 181 9.70 1.32 3.30
C TRP A 181 9.82 0.08 2.41
N SER A 182 8.71 -0.35 1.83
CA SER A 182 8.67 -1.53 0.97
C SER A 182 7.47 -1.45 0.03
N TYR A 183 7.57 -1.99 -1.18
CA TYR A 183 6.41 -2.10 -2.06
C TYR A 183 5.39 -3.09 -1.49
N ALA A 184 4.14 -2.64 -1.33
CA ALA A 184 3.03 -3.44 -0.83
C ALA A 184 2.17 -4.07 -1.95
N GLY A 185 2.53 -3.81 -3.21
CA GLY A 185 1.79 -4.26 -4.39
C GLY A 185 1.04 -3.11 -5.07
N ARG A 186 -0.17 -3.37 -5.54
CA ARG A 186 -1.02 -2.37 -6.21
C ARG A 186 -2.39 -2.28 -5.56
N ASP A 187 -2.96 -1.08 -5.56
CA ASP A 187 -4.32 -0.83 -5.09
C ASP A 187 -5.39 -1.25 -6.12
N SER A 188 -6.66 -1.09 -5.77
CA SER A 188 -7.80 -1.38 -6.65
C SER A 188 -7.83 -0.52 -7.93
N SER A 189 -7.12 0.61 -7.93
CA SER A 189 -6.98 1.50 -9.09
C SER A 189 -5.70 1.22 -9.87
N ASN A 190 -5.01 0.11 -9.57
CA ASN A 190 -3.77 -0.33 -10.18
C ASN A 190 -2.58 0.61 -9.93
N ASN A 191 -2.65 1.49 -8.93
CA ASN A 191 -1.53 2.34 -8.51
C ASN A 191 -0.60 1.55 -7.59
N GLN A 192 0.71 1.82 -7.65
CA GLN A 192 1.66 1.22 -6.72
C GLN A 192 1.38 1.64 -5.28
N GLN A 193 1.55 0.72 -4.34
CA GLN A 193 1.45 0.99 -2.91
C GLN A 193 2.79 0.75 -2.22
N ILE A 194 3.06 1.57 -1.20
CA ILE A 194 4.17 1.43 -0.25
C ILE A 194 3.64 1.31 1.18
#